data_AF-A0A101UKK6-F1
#
_entry.id   AF-A0A101UKK6-F1
#
_cell.length_a   1.000
_cell.length_b   1.000
_cell.length_c   1.000
_cell.angle_alpha   90.00
_cell.angle_beta   90.00
_cell.angle_gamma   90.00
#
_symmetry.space_group_name_H-M   'P 1'
#
loop_
_entity.id
_entity.type
_entity.pdbx_description
1 polymer ?
#
loop_
_entity_poly.entity_id
_entity_poly.type
_entity_poly.pdbx_seq_one_letter_code
_entity_poly.pdbx_strand_id
1 'polypeptide(L)'
;MAATDPDGHKASPQALSGICAASTQRNGIVHCTELFAGKKPIRLPGDPSRTQRYGAIKRDGSKFHTRGGDLPLSAAVTKQLEAAAAGRGMADKSRTAYANTIYLAVVSRGTVTRIEPVADIEENAVLRAAFAGRAMEGTIGVRTRQGDYASAATLPVRIEFATSPVRGALTGKITNATRAVRSAKGPCFAPLNRTRANPLVAGFTADIAIQRVASMHAPFNDELVLQWSSGMSNMGAAYYPSIATLLGGDPLGRTWETILHGTPSAGPSVDLRLVSGGGATC
;
A
#
# COMPACT_ATOMS: atom_id res chain seq x y z
N MET A 1 25.16 3.25 -44.08
CA MET A 1 25.61 4.09 -42.97
C MET A 1 24.46 4.21 -42.00
N ALA A 2 24.60 3.61 -40.81
CA ALA A 2 23.61 3.67 -39.75
C ALA A 2 23.71 5.03 -39.05
N ALA A 3 22.58 5.74 -38.95
CA ALA A 3 22.48 6.94 -38.12
C ALA A 3 22.37 6.50 -36.66
N THR A 4 23.45 6.67 -35.92
CA THR A 4 23.48 6.56 -34.46
C THR A 4 22.74 7.74 -33.85
N ASP A 5 21.71 7.44 -33.08
CA ASP A 5 20.92 8.35 -32.24
C ASP A 5 21.82 9.02 -31.19
N PRO A 6 22.14 10.33 -31.31
CA PRO A 6 22.95 11.05 -30.35
C PRO A 6 21.99 11.83 -29.44
N ASP A 7 21.59 11.20 -28.33
CA ASP A 7 21.17 11.83 -27.06
C ASP A 7 20.26 10.90 -26.25
N GLY A 8 20.74 9.67 -26.04
CA GLY A 8 20.32 8.86 -24.90
C GLY A 8 20.88 9.45 -23.61
N HIS A 9 20.42 10.64 -23.21
CA HIS A 9 20.75 11.23 -21.91
C HIS A 9 20.16 10.37 -20.80
N LYS A 10 20.93 9.35 -20.41
CA LYS A 10 20.76 8.67 -19.14
C LYS A 10 20.94 9.72 -18.05
N ALA A 11 19.98 9.80 -17.15
CA ALA A 11 20.08 10.61 -15.94
C ALA A 11 21.42 10.36 -15.25
N SER A 12 22.08 11.41 -14.75
CA SER A 12 23.30 11.20 -13.99
C SER A 12 22.97 10.36 -12.74
N PRO A 13 23.75 9.32 -12.41
CA PRO A 13 23.51 8.47 -11.24
C PRO A 13 23.35 9.27 -9.92
N GLN A 14 24.00 10.44 -9.81
CA GLN A 14 23.89 11.34 -8.66
C GLN A 14 22.50 11.97 -8.49
N ALA A 15 21.74 12.19 -9.58
CA ALA A 15 20.40 12.76 -9.47
C ALA A 15 19.37 11.75 -8.92
N LEU A 16 19.62 10.45 -9.14
CA LEU A 16 18.71 9.37 -8.71
C LEU A 16 18.98 8.91 -7.28
N SER A 17 20.21 9.06 -6.76
CA SER A 17 20.53 8.69 -5.37
C SER A 17 19.79 9.55 -4.32
N GLY A 18 19.30 10.73 -4.71
CA GLY A 18 18.50 11.62 -3.86
C GLY A 18 17.00 11.30 -3.77
N ILE A 19 16.54 10.23 -4.42
CA ILE A 19 15.12 9.83 -4.45
C ILE A 19 14.61 9.45 -3.05
N CYS A 20 15.48 8.82 -2.25
CA CYS A 20 15.17 8.22 -0.96
C CYS A 20 16.32 8.42 0.04
N ALA A 21 16.09 8.10 1.31
CA ALA A 21 17.03 8.39 2.39
C ALA A 21 18.27 7.48 2.36
N ALA A 22 18.06 6.21 2.00
CA ALA A 22 19.14 5.26 1.77
C ALA A 22 18.83 4.40 0.54
N SER A 23 19.85 4.17 -0.28
CA SER A 23 19.72 3.35 -1.48
C SER A 23 21.00 2.61 -1.81
N THR A 24 20.83 1.56 -2.62
CA THR A 24 21.93 0.92 -3.36
C THR A 24 21.67 1.05 -4.85
N GLN A 25 22.69 0.91 -5.68
CA GLN A 25 22.51 0.88 -7.13
C GLN A 25 22.86 -0.51 -7.66
N ARG A 26 21.97 -1.09 -8.47
CA ARG A 26 22.23 -2.37 -9.16
C ARG A 26 21.73 -2.26 -10.59
N ASN A 27 22.57 -2.61 -11.56
CA ASN A 27 22.23 -2.57 -12.98
C ASN A 27 21.65 -1.23 -13.47
N GLY A 28 22.11 -0.11 -12.90
CA GLY A 28 21.62 1.22 -13.25
C GLY A 28 20.30 1.63 -12.58
N ILE A 29 19.64 0.74 -11.84
CA ILE A 29 18.41 1.02 -11.08
C ILE A 29 18.78 1.35 -9.62
N VAL A 30 18.14 2.38 -9.07
CA VAL A 30 18.25 2.72 -7.65
C VAL A 30 17.31 1.83 -6.84
N HIS A 31 17.84 1.11 -5.85
CA HIS A 31 17.07 0.30 -4.92
C HIS A 31 17.00 1.03 -3.58
N CYS A 32 15.85 1.61 -3.29
CA CYS A 32 15.58 2.36 -2.06
C CYS A 32 15.23 1.40 -0.92
N THR A 33 16.10 1.34 0.09
CA THR A 33 15.89 0.55 1.31
C THR A 33 15.25 1.39 2.42
N GLU A 34 15.44 2.72 2.38
CA GLU A 34 14.84 3.64 3.34
C GLU A 34 14.29 4.89 2.67
N LEU A 35 13.07 5.27 3.03
CA LEU A 35 12.41 6.49 2.58
C LEU A 35 12.63 7.63 3.58
N PHE A 36 12.48 8.88 3.11
CA PHE A 36 12.55 10.03 4.00
C PHE A 36 11.39 10.03 4.99
N ALA A 37 11.62 10.56 6.19
CA ALA A 37 10.56 10.77 7.17
C ALA A 37 9.60 11.90 6.73
N GLY A 38 8.35 11.82 7.21
CA GLY A 38 7.36 12.89 7.06
C GLY A 38 6.47 12.78 5.83
N LYS A 39 5.88 13.91 5.41
CA LYS A 39 4.82 13.95 4.38
C LYS A 39 5.30 13.76 2.94
N LYS A 40 6.61 13.80 2.69
CA LYS A 40 7.23 13.64 1.37
C LYS A 40 8.34 12.58 1.44
N PRO A 41 7.96 11.29 1.57
CA PRO A 41 8.93 10.21 1.77
C PRO A 41 9.79 9.92 0.54
N ILE A 42 9.36 10.40 -0.64
CA ILE A 42 10.06 10.25 -1.92
C ILE A 42 10.27 11.63 -2.53
N ARG A 43 11.44 11.85 -3.13
CA ARG A 43 11.82 13.12 -3.76
C ARG A 43 12.21 12.89 -5.21
N LEU A 44 11.28 13.10 -6.13
CA LEU A 44 11.59 13.01 -7.55
C LEU A 44 12.60 14.12 -7.95
N PRO A 45 13.63 13.80 -8.75
CA PRO A 45 14.54 14.81 -9.27
C PRO A 45 13.83 15.79 -10.22
N GLY A 46 14.57 16.78 -10.72
CA GLY A 46 14.11 17.62 -11.82
C GLY A 46 13.88 16.80 -13.08
N ASP A 47 12.96 17.25 -13.93
CA ASP A 47 12.69 16.57 -15.20
C ASP A 47 13.90 16.69 -16.14
N PRO A 48 14.34 15.59 -16.80
CA PRO A 48 15.55 15.63 -17.63
C PRO A 48 15.41 16.52 -18.86
N SER A 49 14.19 16.64 -19.38
CA SER A 49 13.89 17.46 -20.56
C SER A 49 12.40 17.83 -20.60
N ARG A 50 11.98 18.57 -21.63
CA ARG A 50 10.56 18.93 -21.84
C ARG A 50 9.68 17.72 -22.21
N THR A 51 10.28 16.66 -22.73
CA THR A 51 9.59 15.44 -23.18
C THR A 51 9.86 14.25 -22.27
N GLN A 52 10.56 14.44 -21.15
CA GLN A 52 10.85 13.37 -20.21
C GLN A 52 10.47 13.78 -18.79
N ARG A 53 9.82 12.87 -18.05
CA ARG A 53 9.34 13.12 -16.70
C ARG A 53 9.59 11.91 -15.80
N TYR A 54 9.93 12.17 -14.54
CA TYR A 54 9.91 11.12 -13.52
C TYR A 54 8.53 11.02 -12.89
N GLY A 55 8.14 9.81 -12.51
CA GLY A 55 6.83 9.58 -11.91
C GLY A 55 6.55 8.12 -11.60
N ALA A 56 5.30 7.85 -11.23
CA ALA A 56 4.83 6.52 -10.91
C ALA A 56 3.42 6.27 -11.45
N ILE A 57 3.05 5.00 -11.60
CA ILE A 57 1.73 4.60 -12.06
C ILE A 57 0.75 4.70 -10.88
N LYS A 58 -0.41 5.36 -11.11
CA LYS A 58 -1.51 5.40 -10.13
C LYS A 58 -2.04 4.00 -9.87
N ARG A 59 -2.64 3.80 -8.70
CA ARG A 59 -3.05 2.45 -8.24
C ARG A 59 -3.99 1.74 -9.21
N ASP A 60 -4.85 2.45 -9.90
CA ASP A 60 -5.78 1.89 -10.90
C ASP A 60 -5.16 1.67 -12.29
N GLY A 61 -3.86 1.94 -12.47
CA GLY A 61 -3.18 1.85 -13.76
C GLY A 61 -3.56 2.92 -14.78
N SER A 62 -4.41 3.90 -14.41
CA SER A 62 -5.05 4.80 -15.38
C SER A 62 -4.17 5.96 -15.84
N LYS A 63 -3.26 6.44 -14.97
CA LYS A 63 -2.42 7.61 -15.24
C LYS A 63 -1.01 7.46 -14.67
N PHE A 64 -0.09 8.24 -15.25
CA PHE A 64 1.25 8.43 -14.74
C PHE A 64 1.32 9.73 -13.93
N HIS A 65 1.58 9.61 -12.63
CA HIS A 65 1.67 10.75 -11.73
C HIS A 65 3.11 11.29 -11.67
N THR A 66 3.27 12.59 -11.93
CA THR A 66 4.56 13.30 -11.92
C THR A 66 4.52 14.50 -10.98
N ARG A 67 5.67 15.18 -10.79
CA ARG A 67 5.72 16.49 -10.12
C ARG A 67 4.81 17.54 -10.77
N GLY A 68 4.58 17.45 -12.07
CA GLY A 68 3.74 18.36 -12.84
C GLY A 68 2.26 17.96 -12.89
N GLY A 69 1.86 16.91 -12.18
CA GLY A 69 0.51 16.34 -12.21
C GLY A 69 0.42 15.05 -13.03
N ASP A 70 -0.82 14.64 -13.28
CA ASP A 70 -1.13 13.38 -13.94
C ASP A 70 -1.06 13.49 -15.47
N LEU A 71 -0.45 12.49 -16.10
CA LEU A 71 -0.40 12.33 -17.56
C LEU A 71 -1.14 11.06 -17.99
N PRO A 72 -1.88 11.09 -19.12
CA PRO A 72 -2.46 9.89 -19.69
C PRO A 72 -1.38 8.94 -20.22
N LEU A 73 -1.70 7.64 -20.18
CA LEU A 73 -0.88 6.58 -20.78
C LEU A 73 -1.35 6.29 -22.20
N SER A 74 -0.42 6.06 -23.12
CA SER A 74 -0.75 5.47 -24.42
C SER A 74 -1.21 4.02 -24.27
N ALA A 75 -2.03 3.53 -25.20
CA ALA A 75 -2.50 2.15 -25.20
C ALA A 75 -1.36 1.12 -25.20
N ALA A 76 -0.24 1.42 -25.87
CA ALA A 76 0.94 0.56 -25.87
C ALA A 76 1.57 0.44 -24.47
N VAL A 77 1.69 1.56 -23.75
CA VAL A 77 2.21 1.56 -22.37
C VAL A 77 1.26 0.85 -21.42
N THR A 78 -0.06 1.08 -21.54
CA THR A 78 -1.07 0.37 -20.75
C THR A 78 -0.95 -1.14 -20.95
N LYS A 79 -0.92 -1.61 -22.21
CA LYS A 79 -0.77 -3.03 -22.53
C LYS A 79 0.55 -3.62 -22.01
N GLN A 80 1.64 -2.86 -22.09
CA GLN A 80 2.94 -3.28 -21.54
C GLN A 80 2.86 -3.50 -20.03
N LEU A 81 2.24 -2.57 -19.31
CA LEU A 81 2.09 -2.64 -17.85
C LEU A 81 1.12 -3.74 -17.43
N GLU A 82 0.01 -3.92 -18.13
CA GLU A 82 -0.95 -5.02 -17.90
C GLU A 82 -0.29 -6.39 -18.09
N ALA A 83 0.49 -6.56 -19.15
CA ALA A 83 1.23 -7.80 -19.38
C ALA A 83 2.24 -8.08 -18.25
N ALA A 84 2.92 -7.04 -17.76
CA ALA A 84 3.83 -7.16 -16.62
C ALA A 84 3.10 -7.52 -15.31
N ALA A 85 1.88 -7.02 -15.13
CA ALA A 85 1.04 -7.28 -13.97
C ALA A 85 0.35 -8.66 -14.02
N ALA A 86 0.01 -9.16 -15.20
CA ALA A 86 -0.69 -10.44 -15.41
C ALA A 86 0.24 -11.66 -15.47
N GLY A 87 1.50 -11.48 -15.91
CA GLY A 87 2.39 -12.59 -16.28
C GLY A 87 3.04 -13.37 -15.13
N ARG A 88 2.75 -13.10 -13.85
CA ARG A 88 3.45 -13.75 -12.72
C ARG A 88 2.51 -13.99 -11.55
N GLY A 89 2.08 -15.23 -11.37
CA GLY A 89 1.39 -15.68 -10.15
C GLY A 89 2.26 -15.53 -8.91
N MET A 90 1.68 -15.77 -7.73
CA MET A 90 2.25 -15.56 -6.37
C MET A 90 3.66 -16.14 -6.08
N ALA A 91 4.29 -16.84 -7.01
CA ALA A 91 5.56 -17.54 -6.83
C ALA A 91 6.82 -16.72 -7.20
N ASP A 92 6.71 -15.66 -8.02
CA ASP A 92 7.91 -14.93 -8.48
C ASP A 92 8.08 -13.59 -7.76
N LYS A 93 8.84 -13.63 -6.65
CA LYS A 93 9.14 -12.49 -5.77
C LYS A 93 10.05 -11.41 -6.39
N SER A 94 10.46 -11.56 -7.65
CA SER A 94 11.61 -10.82 -8.17
C SER A 94 11.29 -9.59 -9.03
N ARG A 95 10.03 -9.26 -9.37
CA ARG A 95 9.77 -8.05 -10.21
C ARG A 95 8.35 -7.48 -10.30
N THR A 96 7.38 -7.94 -9.51
CA THR A 96 5.99 -7.43 -9.56
C THR A 96 5.80 -6.22 -8.67
N ALA A 97 6.08 -5.00 -9.14
CA ALA A 97 5.54 -3.82 -8.46
C ALA A 97 5.59 -2.52 -9.26
N TYR A 98 4.69 -2.34 -10.24
CA TYR A 98 4.36 -0.96 -10.67
C TYR A 98 4.05 -0.06 -9.44
N ALA A 99 3.48 -0.67 -8.38
CA ALA A 99 3.19 -0.03 -7.11
C ALA A 99 4.43 0.40 -6.32
N ASN A 100 5.62 -0.17 -6.57
CA ASN A 100 6.87 0.16 -5.86
C ASN A 100 7.96 0.75 -6.79
N THR A 101 7.65 1.01 -8.06
CA THR A 101 8.63 1.46 -9.06
C THR A 101 8.40 2.93 -9.44
N ILE A 102 9.51 3.66 -9.56
CA ILE A 102 9.57 4.97 -10.22
C ILE A 102 10.08 4.76 -11.63
N TYR A 103 9.42 5.41 -12.58
CA TYR A 103 9.78 5.36 -13.99
C TYR A 103 10.28 6.71 -14.49
N LEU A 104 11.16 6.67 -15.48
CA LEU A 104 11.36 7.73 -16.43
C LEU A 104 10.40 7.51 -17.60
N ALA A 105 9.51 8.46 -17.84
CA ALA A 105 8.57 8.45 -18.96
C ALA A 105 9.05 9.33 -20.10
N VAL A 106 8.80 8.89 -21.34
CA VAL A 106 8.83 9.74 -22.53
C VAL A 106 7.41 10.21 -22.83
N VAL A 107 7.28 11.52 -23.02
CA VAL A 107 6.02 12.23 -23.23
C VAL A 107 6.00 12.82 -24.63
N SER A 108 4.99 12.45 -25.41
CA SER A 108 4.71 13.03 -26.72
C SER A 108 3.29 13.56 -26.75
N ARG A 109 3.13 14.83 -27.14
CA ARG A 109 1.82 15.52 -27.20
C ARG A 109 0.99 15.36 -25.91
N GLY A 110 1.66 15.47 -24.75
CA GLY A 110 1.02 15.35 -23.44
C GLY A 110 0.67 13.92 -23.00
N THR A 111 1.07 12.88 -23.75
CA THR A 111 0.79 11.47 -23.43
C THR A 111 2.08 10.70 -23.19
N VAL A 112 2.09 9.80 -22.20
CA VAL A 112 3.20 8.89 -21.96
C VAL A 112 3.23 7.77 -23.00
N THR A 113 4.28 7.74 -23.83
CA THR A 113 4.43 6.77 -24.93
C THR A 113 5.46 5.68 -24.64
N ARG A 114 6.35 5.89 -23.67
CA ARG A 114 7.32 4.91 -23.21
C ARG A 114 7.64 5.15 -21.74
N ILE A 115 7.95 4.08 -21.03
CA ILE A 115 8.40 4.11 -19.64
C ILE A 115 9.63 3.23 -19.46
N GLU A 116 10.51 3.62 -18.53
CA GLU A 116 11.71 2.89 -18.15
C GLU A 116 11.86 2.92 -16.63
N PRO A 117 11.96 1.77 -15.94
CA PRO A 117 12.22 1.74 -14.50
C PRO A 117 13.55 2.41 -14.17
N VAL A 118 13.56 3.31 -13.19
CA VAL A 118 14.78 3.99 -12.71
C VAL A 118 15.04 3.80 -11.23
N ALA A 119 14.00 3.52 -10.44
CA ALA A 119 14.15 3.15 -9.05
C ALA A 119 13.07 2.15 -8.62
N ASP A 120 13.47 1.20 -7.76
CA ASP A 120 12.60 0.29 -7.06
C ASP A 120 12.67 0.59 -5.56
N ILE A 121 11.52 0.58 -4.90
CA ILE A 121 11.41 0.84 -3.47
C ILE A 121 11.05 -0.46 -2.77
N GLU A 122 11.79 -0.78 -1.71
CA GLU A 122 11.49 -1.98 -0.94
C GLU A 122 10.09 -1.91 -0.34
N GLU A 123 9.36 -3.02 -0.41
CA GLU A 123 8.00 -3.13 0.11
C GLU A 123 7.92 -2.78 1.61
N ASN A 124 8.93 -3.21 2.38
CA ASN A 124 9.07 -2.82 3.78
C ASN A 124 9.16 -1.30 3.94
N ALA A 125 9.84 -0.58 3.05
CA ALA A 125 9.96 0.86 3.12
C ALA A 125 8.61 1.55 2.79
N VAL A 126 7.85 1.00 1.83
CA VAL A 126 6.50 1.48 1.50
C VAL A 126 5.53 1.29 2.67
N LEU A 127 5.46 0.08 3.26
CA LEU A 127 4.63 -0.20 4.44
C LEU A 127 5.04 0.66 5.63
N ARG A 128 6.34 0.86 5.84
CA ARG A 128 6.87 1.71 6.91
C ARG A 128 6.40 3.15 6.74
N ALA A 129 6.57 3.73 5.56
CA ALA A 129 6.18 5.11 5.30
C ALA A 129 4.66 5.34 5.47
N ALA A 130 3.85 4.34 5.10
CA ALA A 130 2.39 4.49 5.14
C ALA A 130 1.76 4.11 6.49
N PHE A 131 2.27 3.11 7.22
CA PHE A 131 1.54 2.51 8.35
C PHE A 131 2.35 2.34 9.64
N ALA A 132 3.69 2.31 9.58
CA ALA A 132 4.49 1.98 10.77
C ALA A 132 4.29 2.97 11.93
N GLY A 133 4.08 2.42 13.12
CA GLY A 133 3.81 3.18 14.35
C GLY A 133 2.51 3.98 14.34
N ARG A 134 1.65 3.79 13.33
CA ARG A 134 0.35 4.45 13.22
C ARG A 134 -0.74 3.53 13.76
N ALA A 135 -1.90 4.13 13.99
CA ALA A 135 -3.10 3.41 14.38
C ALA A 135 -4.20 3.54 13.32
N MET A 136 -5.08 2.55 13.30
CA MET A 136 -6.36 2.61 12.63
C MET A 136 -7.50 2.46 13.63
N GLU A 137 -8.59 3.19 13.40
CA GLU A 137 -9.83 3.08 14.17
C GLU A 137 -11.03 2.91 13.25
N GLY A 138 -12.05 2.26 13.77
CA GLY A 138 -13.35 2.15 13.12
C GLY A 138 -14.18 1.07 13.79
N THR A 139 -14.73 0.14 13.02
CA THR A 139 -15.68 -0.86 13.51
C THR A 139 -15.31 -2.28 13.10
N ILE A 140 -15.74 -3.26 13.90
CA ILE A 140 -15.60 -4.69 13.65
C ILE A 140 -16.96 -5.39 13.83
N GLY A 141 -17.35 -6.24 12.87
CA GLY A 141 -18.59 -7.01 12.88
C GLY A 141 -18.65 -7.95 14.07
N VAL A 142 -19.81 -8.01 14.75
CA VAL A 142 -19.96 -8.78 15.99
C VAL A 142 -20.24 -10.25 15.73
N ARG A 143 -19.84 -11.11 16.68
CA ARG A 143 -20.22 -12.52 16.65
C ARG A 143 -21.67 -12.70 17.10
N THR A 144 -22.45 -13.38 16.28
CA THR A 144 -23.86 -13.73 16.54
C THR A 144 -23.97 -14.93 17.49
N ARG A 145 -25.18 -15.20 17.99
CA ARG A 145 -25.44 -16.38 18.85
C ARG A 145 -25.23 -17.70 18.10
N GLN A 146 -25.48 -17.69 16.79
CA GLN A 146 -25.34 -18.81 15.87
C GLN A 146 -23.88 -19.12 15.54
N GLY A 147 -22.97 -18.19 15.84
CA GLY A 147 -21.54 -18.34 15.62
C GLY A 147 -20.99 -17.65 14.38
N ASP A 148 -21.88 -17.10 13.54
CA ASP A 148 -21.55 -16.25 12.40
C ASP A 148 -21.20 -14.82 12.83
N TYR A 149 -20.85 -13.97 11.86
CA TYR A 149 -20.58 -12.55 12.07
C TYR A 149 -21.65 -11.67 11.41
N ALA A 150 -22.15 -10.68 12.14
CA ALA A 150 -23.11 -9.72 11.61
C ALA A 150 -22.40 -8.64 10.79
N SER A 151 -22.97 -8.30 9.62
CA SER A 151 -22.47 -7.21 8.77
C SER A 151 -22.86 -5.82 9.26
N ALA A 152 -24.08 -5.66 9.82
CA ALA A 152 -24.62 -4.37 10.25
C ALA A 152 -24.38 -4.05 11.73
N ALA A 153 -24.28 -5.06 12.58
CA ALA A 153 -24.01 -4.87 14.00
C ALA A 153 -22.50 -4.92 14.24
N THR A 154 -21.94 -3.83 14.76
CA THR A 154 -20.49 -3.68 14.91
C THR A 154 -20.09 -3.11 16.26
N LEU A 155 -18.86 -3.39 16.70
CA LEU A 155 -18.22 -2.78 17.86
C LEU A 155 -17.08 -1.85 17.42
N PRO A 156 -16.78 -0.79 18.18
CA PRO A 156 -15.62 0.04 17.89
C PRO A 156 -14.32 -0.73 18.11
N VAL A 157 -13.35 -0.55 17.23
CA VAL A 157 -12.04 -1.21 17.27
C VAL A 157 -10.91 -0.22 17.03
N ARG A 158 -9.79 -0.44 17.71
CA ARG A 158 -8.52 0.26 17.47
C ARG A 158 -7.39 -0.72 17.26
N ILE A 159 -6.69 -0.58 16.14
CA ILE A 159 -5.53 -1.37 15.76
C ILE A 159 -4.29 -0.47 15.80
N GLU A 160 -3.25 -0.90 16.48
CA GLU A 160 -1.93 -0.24 16.44
C GLU A 160 -0.92 -1.11 15.72
N PHE A 161 -0.18 -0.53 14.79
CA PHE A 161 0.84 -1.23 14.02
C PHE A 161 2.23 -1.06 14.63
N ALA A 162 3.06 -2.09 14.47
CA ALA A 162 4.47 -2.04 14.84
C ALA A 162 5.21 -0.91 14.12
N THR A 163 6.39 -0.54 14.63
CA THR A 163 7.22 0.52 14.04
C THR A 163 8.08 0.04 12.87
N SER A 164 8.16 -1.27 12.65
CA SER A 164 9.02 -1.87 11.63
C SER A 164 8.35 -3.07 10.97
N PRO A 165 8.20 -3.08 9.65
CA PRO A 165 7.77 -4.27 8.92
C PRO A 165 8.92 -5.27 8.79
N VAL A 166 8.57 -6.55 8.67
CA VAL A 166 9.50 -7.68 8.49
C VAL A 166 8.96 -8.56 7.38
N ARG A 167 9.82 -8.88 6.39
CA ARG A 167 9.50 -9.77 5.27
C ARG A 167 8.20 -9.41 4.51
N GLY A 168 7.95 -8.12 4.26
CA GLY A 168 6.78 -7.65 3.50
C GLY A 168 5.48 -7.57 4.32
N ALA A 169 5.55 -7.76 5.64
CA ALA A 169 4.39 -7.65 6.52
C ALA A 169 4.66 -6.67 7.67
N LEU A 170 3.63 -5.94 8.06
CA LEU A 170 3.63 -5.10 9.25
C LEU A 170 2.66 -5.67 10.28
N THR A 171 3.18 -6.13 11.41
CA THR A 171 2.33 -6.66 12.50
C THR A 171 1.54 -5.55 13.18
N GLY A 172 0.40 -5.90 13.73
CA GLY A 172 -0.44 -5.00 14.50
C GLY A 172 -1.20 -5.72 15.60
N LYS A 173 -1.82 -4.92 16.47
CA LYS A 173 -2.58 -5.41 17.62
C LYS A 173 -3.86 -4.63 17.83
N ILE A 174 -4.96 -5.34 18.06
CA ILE A 174 -6.22 -4.76 18.54
C ILE A 174 -6.04 -4.36 20.00
N THR A 175 -5.92 -3.06 20.23
CA THR A 175 -5.55 -2.51 21.54
C THR A 175 -6.69 -2.51 22.55
N ASN A 176 -7.94 -2.49 22.08
CA ASN A 176 -9.13 -2.63 22.90
C ASN A 176 -9.65 -4.07 23.00
N ALA A 177 -8.82 -5.07 22.73
CA ALA A 177 -9.22 -6.48 22.85
C ALA A 177 -9.62 -6.83 24.29
N THR A 178 -8.83 -6.41 25.28
CA THR A 178 -8.97 -6.81 26.70
C THR A 178 -9.15 -5.66 27.68
N ARG A 179 -8.94 -4.41 27.23
CA ARG A 179 -9.04 -3.19 28.04
C ARG A 179 -9.75 -2.08 27.28
N ALA A 180 -10.23 -1.08 28.01
CA ALA A 180 -10.77 0.10 27.35
C ALA A 180 -9.62 1.00 26.88
N VAL A 181 -9.79 1.63 25.72
CA VAL A 181 -8.80 2.55 25.17
C VAL A 181 -9.48 3.81 24.67
N ARG A 182 -8.81 4.94 24.81
CA ARG A 182 -9.27 6.22 24.29
C ARG A 182 -9.09 6.27 22.78
N SER A 183 -10.16 6.54 22.06
CA SER A 183 -10.10 6.79 20.62
C SER A 183 -9.37 8.09 20.32
N ALA A 184 -8.89 8.25 19.09
CA ALA A 184 -8.30 9.49 18.60
C ALA A 184 -9.28 10.68 18.64
N LYS A 185 -10.59 10.42 18.66
CA LYS A 185 -11.64 11.44 18.77
C LYS A 185 -12.06 11.75 20.21
N GLY A 186 -11.54 11.03 21.21
CA GLY A 186 -11.82 11.28 22.63
C GLY A 186 -12.64 10.22 23.37
N PRO A 187 -13.72 9.62 22.80
CA PRO A 187 -14.49 8.57 23.45
C PRO A 187 -13.66 7.33 23.79
N CYS A 188 -14.04 6.59 24.84
CA CYS A 188 -13.43 5.31 25.19
C CYS A 188 -14.10 4.17 24.42
N PHE A 189 -13.30 3.35 23.75
CA PHE A 189 -13.72 2.07 23.21
C PHE A 189 -13.67 1.02 24.31
N ALA A 190 -14.77 0.31 24.51
CA ALA A 190 -14.86 -0.74 25.51
C ALA A 190 -14.00 -1.97 25.14
N PRO A 191 -13.61 -2.81 26.14
CA PRO A 191 -12.97 -4.09 25.88
C PRO A 191 -13.88 -5.00 25.05
N LEU A 192 -13.38 -5.54 23.94
CA LEU A 192 -14.14 -6.46 23.08
C LEU A 192 -14.49 -7.77 23.79
N ASN A 193 -13.54 -8.31 24.56
CA ASN A 193 -13.68 -9.60 25.25
C ASN A 193 -14.71 -9.61 26.40
N ARG A 194 -15.19 -8.44 26.84
CA ARG A 194 -16.22 -8.34 27.90
C ARG A 194 -17.64 -8.31 27.35
N THR A 195 -17.80 -8.37 26.03
CA THR A 195 -19.12 -8.38 25.38
C THR A 195 -19.51 -9.81 25.01
N ARG A 196 -20.80 -10.13 25.13
CA ARG A 196 -21.34 -11.42 24.60
C ARG A 196 -21.23 -11.51 23.07
N ALA A 197 -21.00 -10.38 22.41
CA ALA A 197 -20.86 -10.24 20.97
C ALA A 197 -19.37 -10.17 20.53
N ASN A 198 -18.45 -10.68 21.38
CA ASN A 198 -17.01 -10.64 21.16
C ASN A 198 -16.64 -11.21 19.78
N PRO A 199 -16.03 -10.39 18.89
CA PRO A 199 -15.63 -10.83 17.57
C PRO A 199 -14.32 -11.64 17.56
N LEU A 200 -13.57 -11.62 18.67
CA LEU A 200 -12.26 -12.26 18.77
C LEU A 200 -12.39 -13.68 19.32
N VAL A 201 -12.70 -14.63 18.44
CA VAL A 201 -12.92 -16.05 18.77
C VAL A 201 -12.16 -16.94 17.79
N ALA A 202 -11.57 -18.03 18.30
CA ALA A 202 -10.79 -18.99 17.51
C ALA A 202 -9.67 -18.32 16.72
N GLY A 203 -9.70 -18.37 15.39
CA GLY A 203 -8.68 -17.80 14.51
C GLY A 203 -8.66 -16.27 14.44
N PHE A 204 -9.71 -15.59 14.91
CA PHE A 204 -9.78 -14.14 14.95
C PHE A 204 -9.23 -13.66 16.29
N THR A 205 -7.94 -13.33 16.34
CA THR A 205 -7.25 -12.92 17.57
C THR A 205 -6.99 -11.42 17.60
N ALA A 206 -6.46 -10.92 18.72
CA ALA A 206 -6.03 -9.52 18.79
C ALA A 206 -4.79 -9.23 17.96
N ASP A 207 -4.00 -10.25 17.62
CA ASP A 207 -2.77 -10.10 16.85
C ASP A 207 -3.09 -10.27 15.35
N ILE A 208 -2.58 -9.32 14.55
CA ILE A 208 -2.85 -9.25 13.11
C ILE A 208 -1.57 -8.86 12.37
N ALA A 209 -1.60 -8.94 11.04
CA ALA A 209 -0.60 -8.32 10.18
C ALA A 209 -1.27 -7.66 8.96
N ILE A 210 -0.63 -6.65 8.39
CA ILE A 210 -0.98 -6.15 7.05
C ILE A 210 0.16 -6.45 6.08
N GLN A 211 -0.18 -6.88 4.87
CA GLN A 211 0.78 -7.15 3.79
C GLN A 211 0.15 -6.90 2.43
N ARG A 212 0.97 -6.72 1.41
CA ARG A 212 0.49 -6.60 0.03
C ARG A 212 0.17 -7.99 -0.55
N VAL A 213 -0.87 -8.05 -1.37
CA VAL A 213 -1.05 -9.10 -2.37
C VAL A 213 -1.16 -8.41 -3.73
N ALA A 214 -0.17 -8.63 -4.59
CA ALA A 214 -0.05 -7.94 -5.87
C ALA A 214 -1.04 -8.49 -6.90
N SER A 215 -1.68 -7.60 -7.68
CA SER A 215 -2.60 -7.94 -8.79
C SER A 215 -3.56 -9.09 -8.47
N MET A 216 -4.19 -9.06 -7.29
CA MET A 216 -4.87 -10.24 -6.75
C MET A 216 -6.06 -10.68 -7.61
N HIS A 217 -6.88 -9.73 -8.05
CA HIS A 217 -8.07 -10.02 -8.87
C HIS A 217 -7.88 -9.65 -10.34
N ALA A 218 -7.05 -8.64 -10.62
CA ALA A 218 -6.81 -8.10 -11.96
C ALA A 218 -5.47 -7.34 -12.00
N PRO A 219 -4.95 -6.99 -13.19
CA PRO A 219 -3.86 -6.03 -13.31
C PRO A 219 -4.13 -4.74 -12.53
N PHE A 220 -3.10 -4.22 -11.86
CA PHE A 220 -3.17 -3.03 -11.00
C PHE A 220 -4.10 -3.13 -9.78
N ASN A 221 -4.62 -4.31 -9.49
CA ASN A 221 -5.42 -4.53 -8.30
C ASN A 221 -4.54 -5.06 -7.17
N ASP A 222 -3.70 -4.17 -6.62
CA ASP A 222 -2.91 -4.49 -5.43
C ASP A 222 -3.76 -4.33 -4.17
N GLU A 223 -3.90 -5.44 -3.46
CA GLU A 223 -4.67 -5.55 -2.23
C GLU A 223 -3.75 -5.34 -1.04
N LEU A 224 -4.19 -4.54 -0.04
CA LEU A 224 -3.60 -4.63 1.29
C LEU A 224 -4.47 -5.60 2.08
N VAL A 225 -3.86 -6.65 2.59
CA VAL A 225 -4.56 -7.75 3.26
C VAL A 225 -4.27 -7.67 4.75
N LEU A 226 -5.33 -7.64 5.56
CA LEU A 226 -5.25 -7.79 7.02
C LEU A 226 -5.37 -9.26 7.34
N GLN A 227 -4.27 -9.85 7.77
CA GLN A 227 -4.14 -11.25 8.12
C GLN A 227 -4.44 -11.47 9.60
N TRP A 228 -5.34 -12.41 9.90
CA TRP A 228 -5.58 -12.91 11.26
C TRP A 228 -4.71 -14.12 11.58
N SER A 229 -4.58 -15.03 10.61
CA SER A 229 -3.77 -16.24 10.72
C SER A 229 -3.37 -16.76 9.34
N SER A 230 -2.70 -17.91 9.29
CA SER A 230 -2.53 -18.66 8.04
C SER A 230 -3.92 -19.00 7.45
N GLY A 231 -4.21 -18.51 6.24
CA GLY A 231 -5.46 -18.79 5.51
C GLY A 231 -6.67 -17.91 5.82
N MET A 232 -6.59 -16.99 6.79
CA MET A 232 -7.69 -16.10 7.19
C MET A 232 -7.30 -14.64 7.07
N SER A 233 -8.01 -13.88 6.24
CA SER A 233 -7.67 -12.48 6.02
C SER A 233 -8.83 -11.63 5.54
N ASN A 234 -8.83 -10.35 5.88
CA ASN A 234 -9.69 -9.36 5.27
C ASN A 234 -8.92 -8.63 4.14
N MET A 235 -9.60 -8.27 3.05
CA MET A 235 -8.98 -7.66 1.87
C MET A 235 -9.42 -6.23 1.65
N GLY A 236 -8.50 -5.29 1.82
CA GLY A 236 -8.72 -3.88 1.55
C GLY A 236 -8.51 -3.57 0.07
N ALA A 237 -9.59 -3.67 -0.71
CA ALA A 237 -9.60 -3.29 -2.12
C ALA A 237 -9.03 -1.88 -2.30
N ALA A 238 -7.94 -1.79 -3.07
CA ALA A 238 -7.28 -0.52 -3.33
C ALA A 238 -6.78 0.18 -2.04
N TYR A 239 -6.22 -0.56 -1.08
CA TYR A 239 -5.59 0.02 0.11
C TYR A 239 -4.07 0.00 0.14
N TYR A 240 -3.43 -0.79 -0.71
CA TYR A 240 -1.98 -0.78 -0.75
C TYR A 240 -1.49 0.57 -1.33
N PRO A 241 -0.62 1.32 -0.63
CA PRO A 241 -0.05 2.57 -1.13
C PRO A 241 0.90 2.28 -2.29
N SER A 242 0.64 2.84 -3.48
CA SER A 242 1.64 2.86 -4.55
C SER A 242 2.63 4.00 -4.35
N ILE A 243 3.69 4.03 -5.17
CA ILE A 243 4.57 5.19 -5.22
C ILE A 243 3.81 6.45 -5.62
N ALA A 244 2.82 6.36 -6.51
CA ALA A 244 1.96 7.50 -6.81
C ALA A 244 1.22 7.98 -5.55
N THR A 245 0.72 7.09 -4.70
CA THR A 245 0.15 7.46 -3.38
C THR A 245 1.15 8.22 -2.52
N LEU A 246 2.39 7.73 -2.42
CA LEU A 246 3.45 8.37 -1.63
C LEU A 246 3.94 9.70 -2.20
N LEU A 247 3.70 9.95 -3.48
CA LEU A 247 3.93 11.23 -4.16
C LEU A 247 2.73 12.19 -4.06
N GLY A 248 1.59 11.73 -3.54
CA GLY A 248 0.34 12.50 -3.45
C GLY A 248 -0.54 12.45 -4.70
N GLY A 249 -0.30 11.51 -5.61
CA GLY A 249 -1.05 11.34 -6.85
C GLY A 249 -2.42 10.70 -6.68
N ASP A 250 -2.58 9.85 -5.67
CA ASP A 250 -3.89 9.35 -5.24
C ASP A 250 -3.95 9.23 -3.71
N PRO A 251 -5.12 9.47 -3.09
CA PRO A 251 -5.30 9.21 -1.68
C PRO A 251 -5.40 7.70 -1.42
N LEU A 252 -5.00 7.25 -0.24
CA LEU A 252 -5.42 5.94 0.27
C LEU A 252 -6.96 5.88 0.31
N GLY A 253 -7.52 4.68 0.14
CA GLY A 253 -8.94 4.46 0.34
C GLY A 253 -9.42 5.01 1.70
N ARG A 254 -10.69 5.43 1.78
CA ARG A 254 -11.29 6.01 2.99
C ARG A 254 -12.08 5.03 3.87
N THR A 255 -12.56 3.92 3.33
CA THR A 255 -13.23 2.83 4.06
C THR A 255 -12.59 1.47 3.75
N TRP A 256 -11.84 0.90 4.70
CA TRP A 256 -11.35 -0.48 4.60
C TRP A 256 -12.55 -1.38 4.87
N GLU A 257 -13.54 -1.45 3.97
CA GLU A 257 -14.70 -2.32 4.16
C GLU A 257 -14.39 -3.67 3.55
N THR A 258 -14.26 -4.68 4.40
CA THR A 258 -13.64 -5.94 3.96
C THR A 258 -14.40 -7.11 4.55
N ILE A 259 -14.99 -7.92 3.67
CA ILE A 259 -15.52 -9.23 4.03
C ILE A 259 -14.32 -10.17 4.19
N LEU A 260 -14.47 -11.20 5.02
CA LEU A 260 -13.43 -12.21 5.16
C LEU A 260 -13.15 -12.87 3.81
N HIS A 261 -11.87 -12.99 3.48
CA HIS A 261 -11.35 -13.75 2.38
C HIS A 261 -10.49 -14.91 2.89
N GLY A 262 -10.65 -16.06 2.26
CA GLY A 262 -9.95 -17.31 2.60
C GLY A 262 -10.88 -18.30 3.28
N THR A 263 -10.31 -19.15 4.14
CA THR A 263 -11.03 -20.22 4.84
C THR A 263 -10.90 -20.02 6.35
N PRO A 264 -12.01 -19.95 7.11
CA PRO A 264 -13.40 -20.06 6.67
C PRO A 264 -13.81 -18.87 5.80
N SER A 265 -14.93 -18.97 5.09
CA SER A 265 -15.46 -17.88 4.24
C SER A 265 -16.26 -16.83 5.02
N ALA A 266 -16.45 -17.02 6.33
CA ALA A 266 -17.16 -16.10 7.23
C ALA A 266 -16.25 -15.65 8.38
N GLY A 267 -16.23 -14.33 8.63
CA GLY A 267 -15.43 -13.69 9.67
C GLY A 267 -15.93 -12.28 9.95
N PRO A 268 -15.35 -11.59 10.94
CA PRO A 268 -15.73 -10.23 11.25
C PRO A 268 -15.37 -9.32 10.07
N SER A 269 -16.37 -8.60 9.56
CA SER A 269 -16.08 -7.45 8.70
C SER A 269 -15.36 -6.40 9.54
N VAL A 270 -14.47 -5.63 8.91
CA VAL A 270 -13.89 -4.45 9.52
C VAL A 270 -14.14 -3.25 8.60
N ASP A 271 -14.26 -2.07 9.21
CA ASP A 271 -14.16 -0.75 8.56
C ASP A 271 -13.15 0.07 9.36
N LEU A 272 -12.06 0.50 8.73
CA LEU A 272 -10.90 1.08 9.39
C LEU A 272 -10.41 2.34 8.68
N ARG A 273 -9.96 3.31 9.47
CA ARG A 273 -9.34 4.55 9.00
C ARG A 273 -8.09 4.86 9.79
N LEU A 274 -7.05 5.34 9.11
CA LEU A 274 -5.85 5.86 9.76
C LEU A 274 -6.18 7.06 10.65
N VAL A 275 -5.65 7.05 11.87
CA VAL A 275 -5.84 8.12 12.85
C VAL A 275 -4.50 8.62 13.42
N SER A 276 -4.55 9.76 14.10
CA SER A 276 -3.44 10.34 14.85
C SER A 276 -3.85 10.55 16.31
N GLY A 277 -3.05 10.04 17.26
CA GLY A 277 -3.36 10.09 18.70
C GLY A 277 -4.24 8.93 19.18
N GLY A 278 -4.77 9.05 20.40
CA GLY A 278 -5.52 8.00 21.10
C GLY A 278 -4.63 6.88 21.65
N GLY A 279 -5.24 5.75 22.02
CA GLY A 279 -4.55 4.53 22.49
C GLY A 279 -4.27 4.47 23.99
N ALA A 280 -4.36 5.60 24.70
CA ALA A 280 -4.25 5.65 26.15
C ALA A 280 -5.37 4.83 26.82
N THR A 281 -5.06 4.19 27.95
CA THR A 281 -6.06 3.46 28.74
C THR A 281 -7.18 4.38 29.20
N CYS A 282 -8.40 3.86 29.10
CA CYS A 282 -9.52 4.27 29.95
C CYS A 282 -9.75 3.14 30.97
#